data_AF-A0A2L0CV24-F1
#
_entry.id   AF-A0A2L0CV24-F1
#
_cell.length_a   1.000
_cell.length_b   1.000
_cell.length_c   1.000
_cell.angle_alpha   90.00
_cell.angle_beta   90.00
_cell.angle_gamma   90.00
#
_symmetry.space_group_name_H-M   'P 1'
#
loop_
_entity.id
_entity.type
_entity.pdbx_description
1 polymer ?
#
loop_
_entity_poly.entity_id
_entity_poly.type
_entity_poly.pdbx_seq_one_letter_code
_entity_poly.pdbx_strand_id
1 'polypeptide(L)'
;FETKLINLLIFKFLPVPLFRNVTLKCLTEIAGVTVSNYNDMFVNLFNQTMVQLEQMLPLETDIKTAYAHGQDQEQNFIQNLALFLCTFLREHGHLAENSVPVELTRNALRYLVLISEVDEVEVFKICLEYWNILASELYRDVPCNAPLYYGNMRRGLYHEALNKVRYIMISRMAKPEEVLVVENDNGEVVREFMKDTDSINLYKNMRETLVYLTHLDYADTERIMTEKLQNQVNGTEWSWKNLNTLCWAIGSISGAMHEEDEKRFLVTVIKDLLGLCEQKRGKDNKAIIASNIMYVVGQYPRFLRAHWKFLKTVVNKLFEFMHETHDGVQD
;
A
#
# COMPACT_ATOMS: atom_id res chain seq x y z
N PHE A 1 8.51 33.30 9.97
CA PHE A 1 9.32 32.40 10.83
C PHE A 1 9.96 33.08 12.04
N GLU A 2 10.14 34.40 12.05
CA GLU A 2 10.81 35.12 13.16
C GLU A 2 9.92 35.42 14.39
N THR A 3 8.62 35.11 14.30
CA THR A 3 7.63 35.34 15.37
C THR A 3 7.42 34.09 16.23
N LYS A 4 6.85 34.25 17.43
CA LYS A 4 6.43 33.13 18.32
C LYS A 4 5.17 32.37 17.85
N LEU A 5 4.73 32.58 16.60
CA LEU A 5 3.49 32.01 16.06
C LEU A 5 3.48 30.47 16.08
N ILE A 6 4.56 29.81 15.63
CA ILE A 6 4.65 28.34 15.58
C ILE A 6 4.46 27.76 16.98
N ASN A 7 5.21 28.25 17.96
CA ASN A 7 5.11 27.79 19.35
C ASN A 7 3.69 28.03 19.92
N LEU A 8 3.07 29.15 19.58
CA LEU A 8 1.71 29.47 20.04
C LEU A 8 0.68 28.51 19.43
N LEU A 9 0.76 28.22 18.13
CA LEU A 9 -0.09 27.22 17.47
C LEU A 9 0.07 25.85 18.12
N ILE A 10 1.30 25.36 18.27
CA ILE A 10 1.60 24.02 18.78
C ILE A 10 1.20 23.85 20.26
N PHE A 11 1.55 24.80 21.14
CA PHE A 11 1.37 24.60 22.58
C PHE A 11 0.06 25.17 23.15
N LYS A 12 -0.62 26.09 22.45
CA LYS A 12 -1.87 26.69 22.94
C LYS A 12 -3.11 26.19 22.22
N PHE A 13 -3.02 25.87 20.93
CA PHE A 13 -4.20 25.58 20.11
C PHE A 13 -4.28 24.12 19.65
N LEU A 14 -3.16 23.49 19.29
CA LEU A 14 -3.15 22.10 18.82
C LEU A 14 -3.74 21.10 19.84
N PRO A 15 -3.44 21.19 21.16
CA PRO A 15 -3.97 20.23 22.14
C PRO A 15 -5.45 20.45 22.48
N VAL A 16 -6.01 21.60 22.10
CA VAL A 16 -7.40 21.96 22.43
C VAL A 16 -8.33 21.42 21.33
N PRO A 17 -9.25 20.48 21.62
CA PRO A 17 -10.05 19.79 20.60
C PRO A 17 -10.78 20.72 19.62
N LEU A 18 -11.29 21.85 20.12
CA LEU A 18 -12.01 22.85 19.33
C LEU A 18 -11.13 23.52 18.25
N PHE A 19 -9.85 23.71 18.51
CA PHE A 19 -8.93 24.43 17.62
C PHE A 19 -7.96 23.52 16.87
N ARG A 20 -7.81 22.28 17.32
CA ARG A 20 -6.87 21.27 16.83
C ARG A 20 -6.85 21.13 15.31
N ASN A 21 -8.01 20.95 14.68
CA ASN A 21 -8.10 20.74 13.23
C ASN A 21 -7.60 21.95 12.42
N VAL A 22 -8.08 23.15 12.76
CA VAL A 22 -7.65 24.38 12.06
C VAL A 22 -6.18 24.66 12.31
N THR A 23 -5.70 24.42 13.54
CA THR A 23 -4.30 24.58 13.90
C THR A 23 -3.41 23.66 13.07
N LEU A 24 -3.77 22.38 12.96
CA LEU A 24 -2.99 21.42 12.20
C LEU A 24 -2.95 21.78 10.71
N LYS A 25 -4.07 22.25 10.12
CA LYS A 25 -4.08 22.79 8.76
C LYS A 25 -3.09 23.95 8.60
N CYS A 26 -3.06 24.91 9.53
CA CYS A 26 -2.07 25.98 9.49
C CYS A 26 -0.63 25.47 9.59
N LEU A 27 -0.37 24.45 10.43
CA LEU A 27 0.95 23.84 10.53
C LEU A 27 1.35 23.12 9.24
N THR A 28 0.40 22.48 8.54
CA THR A 28 0.60 21.88 7.21
C THR A 28 0.99 22.93 6.18
N GLU A 29 0.28 24.06 6.12
CA GLU A 29 0.62 25.15 5.19
C GLU A 29 2.02 25.71 5.48
N ILE A 30 2.39 25.85 6.76
CA ILE A 30 3.74 26.28 7.15
C ILE A 30 4.77 25.22 6.72
N ALA A 31 4.48 23.93 6.91
CA ALA A 31 5.35 22.82 6.53
C ALA A 31 5.51 22.66 5.01
N GLY A 32 4.62 23.24 4.20
CA GLY A 32 4.73 23.24 2.74
C GLY A 32 5.63 24.34 2.16
N VAL A 33 6.18 25.22 3.00
CA VAL A 33 6.98 26.36 2.52
C VAL A 33 8.42 25.93 2.19
N THR A 34 8.83 26.08 0.93
CA THR A 34 10.13 25.62 0.42
C THR A 34 11.22 26.70 0.50
N VAL A 35 11.57 27.14 1.73
CA VAL A 35 12.63 28.14 1.97
C VAL A 35 13.81 27.57 2.74
N SER A 36 15.02 27.65 2.19
CA SER A 36 16.24 27.06 2.79
C SER A 36 16.77 27.80 4.03
N ASN A 37 16.36 29.05 4.24
CA ASN A 37 16.96 29.92 5.26
C ASN A 37 16.43 29.65 6.68
N TYR A 38 15.44 28.76 6.82
CA TYR A 38 14.72 28.53 8.06
C TYR A 38 14.71 27.04 8.46
N ASN A 39 15.71 26.26 8.04
CA ASN A 39 15.81 24.82 8.35
C ASN A 39 15.63 24.50 9.83
N ASP A 40 16.28 25.25 10.73
CA ASP A 40 16.15 25.07 12.18
C ASP A 40 14.70 25.29 12.67
N MET A 41 13.96 26.17 12.01
CA MET A 41 12.56 26.42 12.34
C MET A 41 11.66 25.27 11.90
N PHE A 42 11.93 24.65 10.74
CA PHE A 42 11.22 23.45 10.28
C PHE A 42 11.50 22.24 11.16
N VAL A 43 12.76 22.05 11.56
CA VAL A 43 13.15 21.00 12.51
C VAL A 43 12.42 21.21 13.86
N ASN A 44 12.38 22.44 14.37
CA ASN A 44 11.65 22.75 15.60
C ASN A 44 10.14 22.57 15.46
N LEU A 45 9.54 23.00 14.34
CA LEU A 45 8.13 22.80 14.00
C LEU A 45 7.77 21.31 14.08
N PHE A 46 8.55 20.46 13.40
CA PHE A 46 8.29 19.03 13.37
C PHE A 46 8.48 18.39 14.74
N ASN A 47 9.61 18.64 15.41
CA ASN A 47 9.91 18.06 16.71
C ASN A 47 8.82 18.38 17.74
N GLN A 48 8.43 19.65 17.84
CA GLN A 48 7.43 20.07 18.83
C GLN A 48 6.03 19.56 18.46
N THR A 49 5.68 19.53 17.18
CA THR A 49 4.39 18.98 16.73
C THR A 49 4.30 17.49 17.03
N MET A 50 5.35 16.71 16.72
CA MET A 50 5.40 15.28 17.01
C MET A 50 5.28 14.98 18.51
N VAL A 51 5.98 15.73 19.36
CA VAL A 51 5.87 15.58 20.82
C VAL A 51 4.46 15.86 21.33
N GLN A 52 3.75 16.85 20.76
CA GLN A 52 2.35 17.09 21.12
C GLN A 52 1.42 16.00 20.57
N LEU A 53 1.67 15.52 19.35
CA LEU A 53 0.88 14.46 18.73
C LEU A 53 0.94 13.15 19.54
N GLU A 54 2.11 12.76 20.03
CA GLU A 54 2.27 11.55 20.86
C GLU A 54 1.47 11.61 22.17
N GLN A 55 1.27 12.81 22.73
CA GLN A 55 0.41 12.99 23.91
C GLN A 55 -1.08 12.90 23.56
N MET A 56 -1.46 13.35 22.37
CA MET A 56 -2.85 13.45 21.92
C MET A 56 -3.37 12.14 21.30
N LEU A 57 -2.48 11.38 20.65
CA LEU A 57 -2.77 10.15 19.94
C LEU A 57 -1.62 9.16 20.14
N PRO A 58 -1.61 8.38 21.23
CA PRO A 58 -0.55 7.40 21.49
C PRO A 58 -0.39 6.41 20.32
N LEU A 59 0.84 5.98 20.04
CA LEU A 59 1.16 5.08 18.90
C LEU A 59 0.60 3.65 19.05
N GLU A 60 0.12 3.30 20.25
CA GLU A 60 -0.58 2.04 20.55
C GLU A 60 -2.07 2.11 20.16
N THR A 61 -2.58 3.30 19.81
CA THR A 61 -3.97 3.48 19.41
C THR A 61 -4.23 2.76 18.10
N ASP A 62 -5.27 1.92 18.06
CA ASP A 62 -5.81 1.38 16.81
C ASP A 62 -6.53 2.50 16.04
N ILE A 63 -5.78 3.21 15.19
CA ILE A 63 -6.29 4.34 14.40
C ILE A 63 -7.40 3.88 13.46
N LYS A 64 -7.32 2.68 12.89
CA LYS A 64 -8.33 2.12 11.99
C LYS A 64 -9.68 2.01 12.71
N THR A 65 -9.69 1.38 13.88
CA THR A 65 -10.92 1.23 14.67
C THR A 65 -11.39 2.56 15.25
N ALA A 66 -10.48 3.43 15.70
CA ALA A 66 -10.81 4.75 16.21
C ALA A 66 -11.44 5.66 15.14
N TYR A 67 -10.98 5.57 13.89
CA TYR A 67 -11.55 6.30 12.76
C TYR A 67 -12.97 5.83 12.43
N ALA A 68 -13.19 4.52 12.40
CA ALA A 68 -14.49 3.92 12.10
C ALA A 68 -15.59 4.29 13.11
N HIS A 69 -15.23 4.48 14.39
CA HIS A 69 -16.14 4.90 15.46
C HIS A 69 -16.08 6.40 15.79
N GLY A 70 -15.16 7.13 15.15
CA GLY A 70 -14.94 8.55 15.37
C GLY A 70 -16.05 9.40 14.77
N GLN A 71 -16.21 10.62 15.28
CA GLN A 71 -17.09 11.61 14.66
C GLN A 71 -16.32 12.39 13.59
N ASP A 72 -17.03 13.25 12.85
CA ASP A 72 -16.45 14.09 11.80
C ASP A 72 -15.19 14.82 12.26
N GLN A 73 -15.12 15.29 13.51
CA GLN A 73 -13.96 16.03 14.01
C GLN A 73 -12.71 15.16 14.17
N GLU A 74 -12.85 13.93 14.67
CA GLU A 74 -11.75 12.97 14.79
C GLU A 74 -11.31 12.47 13.42
N GLN A 75 -12.24 12.16 12.53
CA GLN A 75 -11.93 11.73 11.16
C GLN A 75 -11.18 12.82 10.39
N ASN A 76 -11.65 14.07 10.48
CA ASN A 76 -10.96 15.22 9.92
C ASN A 76 -9.57 15.40 10.54
N PHE A 77 -9.40 15.12 11.84
CA PHE A 77 -8.10 15.23 12.49
C PHE A 77 -7.10 14.22 11.93
N ILE A 78 -7.51 12.97 11.73
CA ILE A 78 -6.66 11.93 11.13
C ILE A 78 -6.30 12.29 9.68
N GLN A 79 -7.23 12.81 8.89
CA GLN A 79 -6.95 13.29 7.54
C GLN A 79 -5.96 14.47 7.54
N ASN A 80 -6.17 15.46 8.41
CA ASN A 80 -5.25 16.61 8.54
C ASN A 80 -3.85 16.19 9.02
N LEU A 81 -3.78 15.15 9.86
CA LEU A 81 -2.52 14.56 10.30
C LEU A 81 -1.78 13.87 9.15
N ALA A 82 -2.49 13.09 8.33
CA ALA A 82 -1.92 12.51 7.11
C ALA A 82 -1.33 13.60 6.21
N LEU A 83 -2.11 14.67 5.95
CA LEU A 83 -1.67 15.80 5.13
C LEU A 83 -0.43 16.49 5.71
N PHE A 84 -0.40 16.75 7.02
CA PHE A 84 0.75 17.35 7.69
C PHE A 84 2.01 16.51 7.53
N LEU A 85 1.93 15.21 7.86
CA LEU A 85 3.07 14.29 7.82
C LEU A 85 3.58 14.11 6.39
N CYS A 86 2.67 13.86 5.43
CA CYS A 86 3.03 13.73 4.02
C CYS A 86 3.67 15.00 3.47
N THR A 87 3.12 16.18 3.78
CA THR A 87 3.67 17.46 3.32
C THR A 87 5.06 17.69 3.89
N PHE A 88 5.24 17.56 5.22
CA PHE A 88 6.53 17.81 5.84
C PHE A 88 7.59 16.81 5.35
N LEU A 89 7.27 15.52 5.31
CA LEU A 89 8.23 14.50 4.89
C LEU A 89 8.57 14.58 3.40
N ARG A 90 7.66 15.11 2.55
CA ARG A 90 7.94 15.37 1.14
C ARG A 90 8.86 16.57 0.94
N GLU A 91 8.52 17.72 1.52
CA GLU A 91 9.29 18.97 1.29
C GLU A 91 10.58 19.03 2.11
N HIS A 92 10.59 18.41 3.30
CA HIS A 92 11.65 18.52 4.29
C HIS A 92 12.18 17.15 4.77
N GLY A 93 11.95 16.08 4.00
CA GLY A 93 12.42 14.73 4.35
C GLY A 93 13.93 14.66 4.63
N HIS A 94 14.74 15.40 3.89
CA HIS A 94 16.19 15.50 4.13
C HIS A 94 16.52 16.10 5.51
N LEU A 95 15.72 17.02 6.05
CA LEU A 95 15.87 17.54 7.42
C LEU A 95 15.42 16.48 8.44
N ALA A 96 14.36 15.74 8.14
CA ALA A 96 13.89 14.63 8.97
C ALA A 96 14.93 13.50 9.09
N GLU A 97 15.71 13.26 8.04
CA GLU A 97 16.77 12.25 8.02
C GLU A 97 18.05 12.71 8.72
N ASN A 98 18.43 13.99 8.58
CA ASN A 98 19.76 14.47 8.99
C ASN A 98 19.77 15.32 10.27
N SER A 99 18.65 15.91 10.66
CA SER A 99 18.61 16.95 11.72
C SER A 99 17.55 16.70 12.79
N VAL A 100 16.52 15.90 12.50
CA VAL A 100 15.50 15.48 13.47
C VAL A 100 15.98 14.23 14.22
N PRO A 101 15.68 14.08 15.52
CA PRO A 101 15.93 12.84 16.25
C PRO A 101 15.29 11.63 15.54
N VAL A 102 16.09 10.60 15.27
CA VAL A 102 15.69 9.42 14.48
C VAL A 102 14.38 8.77 14.97
N GLU A 103 14.14 8.75 16.28
CA GLU A 103 12.93 8.18 16.87
C GLU A 103 11.67 8.98 16.51
N LEU A 104 11.75 10.31 16.42
CA LEU A 104 10.60 11.12 15.99
C LEU A 104 10.27 10.89 14.51
N THR A 105 11.29 10.73 13.67
CA THR A 105 11.10 10.38 12.25
C THR A 105 10.48 8.98 12.12
N ARG A 106 10.93 8.00 12.92
CA ARG A 106 10.32 6.66 12.98
C ARG A 106 8.87 6.71 13.43
N ASN A 107 8.57 7.49 14.47
CA ASN A 107 7.21 7.66 14.98
C ASN A 107 6.28 8.30 13.94
N ALA A 108 6.75 9.29 13.20
CA ALA A 108 6.01 9.89 12.09
C ALA A 108 5.70 8.88 10.98
N LEU A 109 6.68 8.06 10.58
CA LEU A 109 6.46 6.97 9.63
C LEU A 109 5.48 5.93 10.17
N ARG A 110 5.56 5.60 11.47
CA ARG A 110 4.62 4.68 12.12
C ARG A 110 3.20 5.24 12.13
N TYR A 111 2.99 6.53 12.40
CA TYR A 111 1.68 7.15 12.23
C TYR A 111 1.17 7.01 10.80
N LEU A 112 2.00 7.31 9.79
CA LEU A 112 1.58 7.17 8.39
C LEU A 112 1.20 5.72 8.05
N VAL A 113 1.92 4.73 8.57
CA VAL A 113 1.55 3.31 8.42
C VAL A 113 0.19 3.03 9.05
N LEU A 114 -0.03 3.43 10.31
CA LEU A 114 -1.30 3.22 11.01
C LEU A 114 -2.48 3.92 10.32
N ILE A 115 -2.26 5.14 9.82
CA ILE A 115 -3.27 5.89 9.05
C ILE A 115 -3.55 5.21 7.70
N SER A 116 -2.54 4.61 7.06
CA SER A 116 -2.70 3.87 5.80
C SER A 116 -3.55 2.60 5.95
N GLU A 117 -3.81 2.12 7.17
CA GLU A 117 -4.70 0.99 7.44
C GLU A 117 -6.19 1.37 7.58
N VAL A 118 -6.49 2.67 7.66
CA VAL A 118 -7.86 3.22 7.76
C VAL A 118 -8.64 2.89 6.48
N ASP A 119 -9.84 2.33 6.65
CA ASP A 119 -10.73 1.95 5.54
C ASP A 119 -11.47 3.17 4.92
N GLU A 120 -10.74 4.23 4.59
CA GLU A 120 -11.21 5.44 3.89
C GLU A 120 -10.31 5.72 2.68
N VAL A 121 -10.90 5.84 1.49
CA VAL A 121 -10.18 5.90 0.21
C VAL A 121 -9.40 7.21 0.09
N GLU A 122 -9.99 8.34 0.49
CA GLU A 122 -9.34 9.65 0.37
C GLU A 122 -8.15 9.78 1.32
N VAL A 123 -8.26 9.24 2.54
CA VAL A 123 -7.14 9.17 3.49
C VAL A 123 -6.02 8.28 2.95
N PHE A 124 -6.38 7.13 2.37
CA PHE A 124 -5.41 6.21 1.79
C PHE A 124 -4.67 6.83 0.59
N LYS A 125 -5.35 7.57 -0.29
CA LYS A 125 -4.73 8.26 -1.43
C LYS A 125 -3.65 9.27 -0.98
N ILE A 126 -3.92 10.02 0.09
CA ILE A 126 -2.94 10.97 0.66
C ILE A 126 -1.66 10.22 1.08
N CYS A 127 -1.80 9.12 1.83
CA CYS A 127 -0.66 8.33 2.26
C CYS A 127 0.05 7.64 1.08
N LEU A 128 -0.71 7.11 0.11
CA LEU A 128 -0.18 6.45 -1.07
C LEU A 128 0.68 7.38 -1.92
N GLU A 129 0.30 8.65 -2.07
CA GLU A 129 1.12 9.65 -2.77
C GLU A 129 2.51 9.77 -2.14
N TYR A 130 2.58 9.90 -0.81
CA TYR A 130 3.86 9.94 -0.10
C TYR A 130 4.65 8.63 -0.24
N TRP A 131 3.99 7.47 -0.05
CA TRP A 131 4.67 6.17 -0.16
C TRP A 131 5.23 5.92 -1.56
N ASN A 132 4.53 6.35 -2.60
CA ASN A 132 5.00 6.28 -3.98
C ASN A 132 6.27 7.11 -4.17
N ILE A 133 6.25 8.38 -3.75
CA ILE A 133 7.39 9.30 -3.84
C ILE A 133 8.60 8.71 -3.09
N LEU A 134 8.41 8.30 -1.84
CA LEU A 134 9.48 7.72 -1.02
C LEU A 134 10.06 6.45 -1.66
N ALA A 135 9.22 5.53 -2.13
CA ALA A 135 9.67 4.30 -2.75
C ALA A 135 10.45 4.57 -4.05
N SER A 136 9.98 5.53 -4.86
CA SER A 136 10.64 5.96 -6.09
C SER A 136 12.01 6.61 -5.81
N GLU A 137 12.11 7.48 -4.79
CA GLU A 137 13.38 8.07 -4.37
C GLU A 137 14.38 7.02 -3.89
N LEU A 138 13.97 6.12 -2.98
CA LEU A 138 14.83 5.07 -2.46
C LEU A 138 15.29 4.09 -3.56
N TYR A 139 14.44 3.88 -4.57
CA TYR A 139 14.78 3.08 -5.75
C TYR A 139 15.79 3.80 -6.65
N ARG A 140 15.62 5.10 -6.91
CA ARG A 140 16.60 5.90 -7.68
C ARG A 140 17.94 6.02 -6.98
N ASP A 141 17.93 6.01 -5.65
CA ASP A 141 19.13 6.07 -4.82
C ASP A 141 19.94 4.76 -4.78
N VAL A 142 19.48 3.66 -5.44
CA VAL A 142 20.32 2.47 -5.63
C VAL A 142 21.53 2.88 -6.47
N PRO A 143 22.75 2.95 -5.90
CA PRO A 143 23.87 3.43 -6.67
C PRO A 143 24.26 2.34 -7.67
N CYS A 144 24.20 2.63 -8.98
CA CYS A 144 24.74 1.71 -9.99
C CYS A 144 26.25 1.45 -9.81
N ASN A 145 26.98 2.24 -8.99
CA ASN A 145 28.44 2.17 -8.83
C ASN A 145 29.03 2.70 -7.49
N ALA A 146 28.26 2.85 -6.40
CA ALA A 146 28.79 3.39 -5.13
C ALA A 146 29.00 2.30 -4.05
N PRO A 147 29.99 2.47 -3.13
CA PRO A 147 30.27 1.49 -2.11
C PRO A 147 29.05 1.25 -1.20
N LEU A 148 28.73 -0.02 -0.98
CA LEU A 148 27.54 -0.57 -0.31
C LEU A 148 27.20 0.00 1.09
N TYR A 149 28.08 0.81 1.69
CA TYR A 149 27.95 1.30 3.06
C TYR A 149 27.00 2.50 3.21
N TYR A 150 26.96 3.45 2.27
CA TYR A 150 26.15 4.68 2.43
C TYR A 150 24.67 4.49 2.05
N GLY A 151 24.37 3.74 0.98
CA GLY A 151 22.98 3.40 0.62
C GLY A 151 22.27 2.53 1.68
N ASN A 152 23.03 1.85 2.53
CA ASN A 152 22.50 0.98 3.58
C ASN A 152 21.93 1.75 4.79
N MET A 153 22.45 2.95 5.11
CA MET A 153 21.98 3.70 6.29
C MET A 153 20.61 4.36 6.08
N ARG A 154 20.38 5.02 4.93
CA ARG A 154 19.07 5.62 4.59
C ARG A 154 17.98 4.55 4.55
N ARG A 155 18.27 3.39 3.96
CA ARG A 155 17.32 2.26 3.90
C ARG A 155 17.01 1.66 5.26
N GLY A 156 18.00 1.59 6.15
CA GLY A 156 17.80 1.08 7.51
C GLY A 156 16.77 1.88 8.31
N LEU A 157 16.64 3.18 8.07
CA LEU A 157 15.61 4.03 8.68
C LEU A 157 14.20 3.62 8.26
N TYR A 158 14.00 3.36 6.96
CA TYR A 158 12.68 3.09 6.38
C TYR A 158 12.30 1.61 6.39
N HIS A 159 13.25 0.69 6.62
CA HIS A 159 13.06 -0.75 6.45
C HIS A 159 11.79 -1.30 7.13
N GLU A 160 11.57 -0.99 8.41
CA GLU A 160 10.39 -1.45 9.15
C GLU A 160 9.08 -0.89 8.56
N ALA A 161 9.05 0.40 8.24
CA ALA A 161 7.89 1.04 7.64
C ALA A 161 7.60 0.44 6.25
N LEU A 162 8.60 0.26 5.39
CA LEU A 162 8.42 -0.30 4.05
C LEU A 162 7.90 -1.74 4.08
N ASN A 163 8.33 -2.56 5.04
CA ASN A 163 7.78 -3.90 5.26
C ASN A 163 6.26 -3.84 5.53
N LYS A 164 5.83 -2.93 6.43
CA LYS A 164 4.40 -2.73 6.72
C LYS A 164 3.65 -2.16 5.53
N VAL A 165 4.22 -1.21 4.81
CA VAL A 165 3.62 -0.63 3.59
C VAL A 165 3.44 -1.70 2.51
N ARG A 166 4.42 -2.59 2.29
CA ARG A 166 4.24 -3.76 1.39
C ARG A 166 3.03 -4.58 1.78
N TYR A 167 2.90 -4.91 3.08
CA TYR A 167 1.75 -5.66 3.58
C TYR A 167 0.42 -4.95 3.30
N ILE A 168 0.35 -3.63 3.50
CA ILE A 168 -0.84 -2.81 3.23
C ILE A 168 -1.15 -2.79 1.72
N MET A 169 -0.17 -2.52 0.87
CA MET A 169 -0.34 -2.48 -0.59
C MET A 169 -0.86 -3.82 -1.13
N ILE A 170 -0.34 -4.94 -0.63
CA ILE A 170 -0.81 -6.28 -0.99
C ILE A 170 -2.23 -6.53 -0.48
N SER A 171 -2.52 -6.16 0.76
CA SER A 171 -3.82 -6.47 1.39
C SER A 171 -4.97 -5.61 0.86
N ARG A 172 -4.66 -4.42 0.32
CA ARG A 172 -5.64 -3.43 -0.13
C ARG A 172 -5.56 -3.11 -1.62
N MET A 173 -4.85 -3.92 -2.41
CA MET A 173 -4.67 -3.66 -3.83
C MET A 173 -6.00 -3.35 -4.51
N ALA A 174 -6.06 -2.23 -5.24
CA ALA A 174 -7.24 -1.85 -5.99
C ALA A 174 -7.45 -2.79 -7.18
N LYS A 175 -8.71 -2.88 -7.65
CA LYS A 175 -9.09 -3.77 -8.74
C LYS A 175 -8.41 -3.35 -10.06
N PRO A 176 -7.72 -4.26 -10.78
CA PRO A 176 -7.20 -4.03 -12.12
C PRO A 176 -8.32 -3.93 -13.17
N GLU A 177 -8.06 -3.29 -14.31
CA GLU A 177 -9.06 -3.14 -15.37
C GLU A 177 -9.35 -4.43 -16.15
N GLU A 178 -8.44 -5.42 -16.07
CA GLU A 178 -8.57 -6.73 -16.70
C GLU A 178 -9.53 -7.67 -15.95
N VAL A 179 -9.91 -7.35 -14.71
CA VAL A 179 -10.77 -8.18 -13.87
C VAL A 179 -12.22 -7.73 -14.00
N LEU A 180 -13.03 -8.56 -14.65
CA LEU A 180 -14.45 -8.26 -14.94
C LEU A 180 -15.42 -8.87 -13.93
N VAL A 181 -15.03 -9.95 -13.26
CA VAL A 181 -15.87 -10.68 -12.28
C VAL A 181 -15.62 -10.12 -10.88
N VAL A 182 -16.67 -9.60 -10.24
CA VAL A 182 -16.61 -8.99 -8.92
C VAL A 182 -17.80 -9.40 -8.05
N GLU A 183 -17.63 -9.26 -6.73
CA GLU A 183 -18.73 -9.35 -5.76
C GLU A 183 -19.44 -8.00 -5.69
N ASN A 184 -20.77 -7.97 -5.88
CA ASN A 184 -21.58 -6.77 -5.70
C ASN A 184 -21.95 -6.54 -4.22
N ASP A 185 -22.63 -5.43 -3.91
CA ASP A 185 -23.07 -5.08 -2.55
C ASP A 185 -24.05 -6.11 -1.94
N ASN A 186 -24.68 -6.95 -2.77
CA ASN A 186 -25.57 -8.02 -2.35
C ASN A 186 -24.83 -9.34 -2.06
N GLY A 187 -23.50 -9.39 -2.25
CA GLY A 187 -22.69 -10.60 -2.09
C GLY A 187 -22.81 -11.57 -3.27
N GLU A 188 -23.30 -11.11 -4.42
CA GLU A 188 -23.45 -11.91 -5.64
C GLU A 188 -22.25 -11.68 -6.56
N VAL A 189 -21.81 -12.74 -7.22
CA VAL A 189 -20.75 -12.67 -8.23
C VAL A 189 -21.36 -12.20 -9.54
N VAL A 190 -20.97 -11.00 -9.98
CA VAL A 190 -21.50 -10.34 -11.17
C VAL A 190 -20.37 -9.89 -12.09
N ARG A 191 -20.75 -9.63 -13.34
CA ARG A 191 -19.88 -9.01 -14.33
C ARG A 191 -20.01 -7.49 -14.29
N GLU A 192 -18.90 -6.78 -14.14
CA GLU A 192 -18.84 -5.31 -14.17
C GLU A 192 -18.27 -4.82 -15.50
N PHE A 193 -19.02 -3.96 -16.20
CA PHE A 193 -18.60 -3.34 -17.47
C PHE A 193 -18.13 -1.89 -17.32
N MET A 194 -18.49 -1.24 -16.22
CA MET A 194 -18.20 0.18 -16.02
C MET A 194 -16.77 0.35 -15.50
N LYS A 195 -15.99 1.19 -16.19
CA LYS A 195 -14.64 1.57 -15.76
C LYS A 195 -14.71 2.85 -14.95
N ASP A 196 -14.49 2.76 -13.65
CA ASP A 196 -14.27 3.93 -12.81
C ASP A 196 -12.82 4.44 -12.97
N THR A 197 -12.68 5.67 -13.47
CA THR A 197 -11.38 6.28 -13.74
C THR A 197 -10.58 6.52 -12.46
N ASP A 198 -11.25 6.84 -11.36
CA ASP A 198 -10.59 7.08 -10.07
C ASP A 198 -10.00 5.78 -9.51
N SER A 199 -10.78 4.70 -9.53
CA SER A 199 -10.32 3.35 -9.16
C SER A 199 -9.15 2.87 -10.04
N ILE A 200 -9.14 3.17 -11.34
CA ILE A 200 -8.03 2.81 -12.24
C ILE A 200 -6.76 3.60 -11.88
N ASN A 201 -6.86 4.88 -11.56
CA ASN A 201 -5.71 5.69 -11.16
C ASN A 201 -5.16 5.22 -9.80
N LEU A 202 -6.04 4.87 -8.86
CA LEU A 202 -5.64 4.26 -7.60
C LEU A 202 -4.85 2.97 -7.83
N TYR A 203 -5.35 2.06 -8.67
CA TYR A 203 -4.62 0.84 -9.04
C TYR A 203 -3.25 1.14 -9.64
N LYS A 204 -3.15 2.09 -10.58
CA LYS A 204 -1.86 2.47 -11.20
C LYS A 204 -0.86 2.96 -10.15
N ASN A 205 -1.27 3.81 -9.23
CA ASN A 205 -0.40 4.34 -8.17
C ASN A 205 0.02 3.26 -7.16
N MET A 206 -0.91 2.36 -6.80
CA MET A 206 -0.60 1.22 -5.92
C MET A 206 0.37 0.25 -6.59
N ARG A 207 0.15 -0.07 -7.87
CA ARG A 207 1.02 -0.93 -8.68
C ARG A 207 2.42 -0.34 -8.77
N GLU A 208 2.56 0.93 -9.13
CA GLU A 208 3.86 1.58 -9.24
C GLU A 208 4.61 1.56 -7.90
N THR A 209 3.92 1.91 -6.81
CA THR A 209 4.48 1.84 -5.45
C THR A 209 4.96 0.43 -5.12
N LEU A 210 4.12 -0.59 -5.33
CA LEU A 210 4.46 -1.98 -5.01
C LEU A 210 5.61 -2.49 -5.89
N VAL A 211 5.70 -2.08 -7.16
CA VAL A 211 6.83 -2.39 -8.04
C VAL A 211 8.12 -1.79 -7.49
N TYR A 212 8.15 -0.54 -7.06
CA TYR A 212 9.34 0.04 -6.41
C TYR A 212 9.71 -0.72 -5.13
N LEU A 213 8.73 -1.01 -4.27
CA LEU A 213 8.96 -1.77 -3.04
C LEU A 213 9.50 -3.19 -3.30
N THR A 214 9.08 -3.82 -4.39
CA THR A 214 9.56 -5.13 -4.84
C THR A 214 11.02 -5.05 -5.29
N HIS A 215 11.41 -4.01 -6.03
CA HIS A 215 12.81 -3.82 -6.39
C HIS A 215 13.71 -3.53 -5.19
N LEU A 216 13.18 -2.85 -4.16
CA LEU A 216 13.91 -2.55 -2.93
C LEU A 216 14.16 -3.81 -2.08
N ASP A 217 13.19 -4.72 -2.04
CA ASP A 217 13.31 -6.03 -1.37
C ASP A 217 12.28 -7.02 -1.94
N TYR A 218 12.71 -7.80 -2.93
CA TYR A 218 11.82 -8.78 -3.56
C TYR A 218 11.58 -9.98 -2.65
N ALA A 219 12.53 -10.32 -1.78
CA ALA A 219 12.43 -11.46 -0.88
C ALA A 219 11.36 -11.21 0.20
N ASP A 220 11.29 -9.99 0.74
CA ASP A 220 10.22 -9.60 1.65
C ASP A 220 8.85 -9.59 0.96
N THR A 221 8.79 -9.12 -0.30
CA THR A 221 7.56 -9.14 -1.10
C THR A 221 7.09 -10.58 -1.37
N GLU A 222 7.99 -11.46 -1.83
CA GLU A 222 7.72 -12.89 -2.06
C GLU A 222 7.25 -13.57 -0.76
N ARG A 223 7.90 -13.27 0.37
CA ARG A 223 7.54 -13.81 1.69
C ARG A 223 6.11 -13.41 2.09
N ILE A 224 5.76 -12.13 2.00
CA ILE A 224 4.41 -11.63 2.37
C ILE A 224 3.35 -12.27 1.46
N MET A 225 3.56 -12.27 0.14
CA MET A 225 2.59 -12.84 -0.81
C MET A 225 2.41 -14.35 -0.59
N THR A 226 3.50 -15.08 -0.32
CA THR A 226 3.46 -16.52 -0.05
C THR A 226 2.74 -16.82 1.27
N GLU A 227 3.03 -16.07 2.34
CA GLU A 227 2.35 -16.20 3.64
C GLU A 227 0.84 -15.96 3.51
N LYS A 228 0.43 -14.89 2.83
CA LYS A 228 -0.99 -14.60 2.60
C LYS A 228 -1.67 -15.66 1.73
N LEU A 229 -0.99 -16.20 0.72
CA LEU A 229 -1.53 -17.28 -0.10
C LEU A 229 -1.74 -18.56 0.73
N GLN A 230 -0.80 -18.91 1.60
CA GLN A 230 -0.96 -20.05 2.50
C GLN A 230 -2.14 -19.87 3.45
N ASN A 231 -2.38 -18.65 3.95
CA ASN A 231 -3.56 -18.32 4.76
C ASN A 231 -4.89 -18.42 3.98
N GLN A 232 -4.87 -18.26 2.65
CA GLN A 232 -6.03 -18.57 1.80
C GLN A 232 -6.25 -20.09 1.67
N VAL A 233 -5.17 -20.85 1.45
CA VAL A 233 -5.21 -22.31 1.24
C VAL A 233 -5.65 -23.07 2.49
N ASN A 234 -5.05 -22.75 3.64
CA ASN A 234 -5.38 -23.38 4.92
C ASN A 234 -6.75 -22.92 5.48
N GLY A 235 -7.32 -21.84 4.94
CA GLY A 235 -8.62 -21.32 5.30
C GLY A 235 -8.65 -20.32 6.46
N THR A 236 -7.52 -19.92 7.05
CA THR A 236 -7.49 -18.97 8.18
C THR A 236 -7.93 -17.57 7.77
N GLU A 237 -7.61 -17.13 6.55
CA GLU A 237 -7.96 -15.80 6.02
C GLU A 237 -8.83 -15.89 4.75
N TRP A 238 -9.41 -17.06 4.46
CA TRP A 238 -10.18 -17.28 3.23
C TRP A 238 -11.37 -16.32 3.12
N SER A 239 -11.35 -15.48 2.09
CA SER A 239 -12.50 -14.71 1.61
C SER A 239 -12.28 -14.32 0.14
N TRP A 240 -13.35 -14.06 -0.60
CA TRP A 240 -13.24 -13.62 -2.00
C TRP A 240 -12.44 -12.32 -2.10
N LYS A 241 -12.75 -11.35 -1.23
CA LYS A 241 -12.02 -10.09 -1.12
C LYS A 241 -10.52 -10.28 -0.89
N ASN A 242 -10.11 -11.13 0.07
CA ASN A 242 -8.70 -11.32 0.39
C ASN A 242 -7.94 -12.07 -0.71
N LEU A 243 -8.57 -13.07 -1.34
CA LEU A 243 -7.96 -13.75 -2.48
C LEU A 243 -7.80 -12.79 -3.66
N ASN A 244 -8.84 -12.02 -3.97
CA ASN A 244 -8.84 -11.04 -5.05
C ASN A 244 -7.70 -10.03 -4.87
N THR A 245 -7.63 -9.33 -3.73
CA THR A 245 -6.58 -8.31 -3.50
C THR A 245 -5.17 -8.90 -3.56
N LEU A 246 -4.98 -10.12 -3.01
CA LEU A 246 -3.72 -10.83 -3.12
C LEU A 246 -3.33 -11.12 -4.57
N CYS A 247 -4.24 -11.70 -5.36
CA CYS A 247 -3.97 -12.05 -6.76
C CYS A 247 -3.80 -10.82 -7.65
N TRP A 248 -4.53 -9.73 -7.37
CA TRP A 248 -4.31 -8.44 -8.02
C TRP A 248 -2.91 -7.90 -7.74
N ALA A 249 -2.46 -7.98 -6.48
CA ALA A 249 -1.12 -7.58 -6.09
C ALA A 249 -0.04 -8.44 -6.75
N ILE A 250 -0.23 -9.77 -6.79
CA ILE A 250 0.67 -10.70 -7.49
C ILE A 250 0.78 -10.29 -8.97
N GLY A 251 -0.34 -10.16 -9.69
CA GLY A 251 -0.28 -9.76 -11.11
C GLY A 251 0.36 -8.38 -11.34
N SER A 252 0.16 -7.43 -10.41
CA SER A 252 0.64 -6.05 -10.55
C SER A 252 2.17 -5.93 -10.59
N ILE A 253 2.91 -6.85 -9.96
CA ILE A 253 4.38 -6.84 -9.86
C ILE A 253 5.07 -7.60 -11.01
N SER A 254 4.34 -7.96 -12.07
CA SER A 254 4.92 -8.63 -13.24
C SER A 254 6.12 -7.87 -13.81
N GLY A 255 7.24 -8.58 -13.97
CA GLY A 255 8.50 -8.00 -14.46
C GLY A 255 9.36 -7.31 -13.40
N ALA A 256 8.93 -7.19 -12.14
CA ALA A 256 9.73 -6.60 -11.06
C ALA A 256 10.76 -7.57 -10.44
N MET A 257 10.70 -8.85 -10.80
CA MET A 257 11.62 -9.90 -10.35
C MET A 257 12.51 -10.39 -11.49
N HIS A 258 13.70 -10.89 -11.13
CA HIS A 258 14.55 -11.64 -12.06
C HIS A 258 13.82 -12.91 -12.54
N GLU A 259 14.14 -13.35 -13.76
CA GLU A 259 13.39 -14.43 -14.42
C GLU A 259 13.40 -15.75 -13.62
N GLU A 260 14.50 -16.08 -12.95
CA GLU A 260 14.62 -17.29 -12.14
C GLU A 260 13.76 -17.23 -10.86
N ASP A 261 13.80 -16.09 -10.17
CA ASP A 261 12.99 -15.86 -8.96
C ASP A 261 11.50 -15.76 -9.30
N GLU A 262 11.15 -15.03 -10.36
CA GLU A 262 9.78 -14.94 -10.87
C GLU A 262 9.24 -16.33 -11.23
N LYS A 263 10.05 -17.16 -11.89
CA LYS A 263 9.69 -18.55 -12.21
C LYS A 263 9.42 -19.37 -10.94
N ARG A 264 10.30 -19.32 -9.93
CA ARG A 264 10.13 -20.05 -8.67
C ARG A 264 8.83 -19.62 -7.98
N PHE A 265 8.63 -18.30 -7.87
CA PHE A 265 7.48 -17.71 -7.24
C PHE A 265 6.17 -18.12 -7.93
N LEU A 266 6.09 -17.98 -9.26
CA LEU A 266 4.87 -18.30 -10.02
C LEU A 266 4.50 -19.79 -10.00
N VAL A 267 5.49 -20.68 -10.02
CA VAL A 267 5.22 -22.13 -9.91
C VAL A 267 4.50 -22.43 -8.59
N THR A 268 4.93 -21.82 -7.48
CA THR A 268 4.28 -21.96 -6.17
C THR A 268 2.89 -21.36 -6.19
N VAL A 269 2.75 -20.10 -6.62
CA VAL A 269 1.47 -19.38 -6.65
C VAL A 269 0.41 -20.17 -7.42
N ILE A 270 0.73 -20.60 -8.64
CA ILE A 270 -0.30 -21.19 -9.50
C ILE A 270 -0.62 -22.62 -9.05
N LYS A 271 0.36 -23.37 -8.52
CA LYS A 271 0.10 -24.69 -7.93
C LYS A 271 -0.87 -24.58 -6.76
N ASP A 272 -0.67 -23.61 -5.88
CA ASP A 272 -1.51 -23.40 -4.71
C ASP A 272 -2.91 -22.90 -5.10
N LEU A 273 -3.02 -21.99 -6.08
CA LEU A 273 -4.31 -21.54 -6.59
C LEU A 273 -5.10 -22.65 -7.29
N LEU A 274 -4.44 -23.50 -8.09
CA LEU A 274 -5.07 -24.68 -8.69
C LEU A 274 -5.53 -25.66 -7.62
N GLY A 275 -4.70 -25.92 -6.60
CA GLY A 275 -5.09 -26.74 -5.45
C GLY A 275 -6.29 -26.18 -4.70
N LEU A 276 -6.34 -24.87 -4.49
CA LEU A 276 -7.45 -24.16 -3.88
C LEU A 276 -8.75 -24.28 -4.70
N CYS A 277 -8.64 -24.20 -6.03
CA CYS A 277 -9.77 -24.38 -6.96
C CYS A 277 -10.38 -25.78 -6.89
N GLU A 278 -9.55 -26.81 -6.70
CA GLU A 278 -10.00 -28.19 -6.49
C GLU A 278 -10.59 -28.41 -5.09
N GLN A 279 -10.02 -27.76 -4.07
CA GLN A 279 -10.46 -27.87 -2.67
C GLN A 279 -11.82 -27.18 -2.42
N LYS A 280 -12.04 -25.99 -2.99
CA LYS A 280 -13.24 -25.19 -2.75
C LYS A 280 -14.41 -25.67 -3.63
N ARG A 281 -15.57 -25.80 -3.00
CA ARG A 281 -16.83 -26.20 -3.65
C ARG A 281 -17.73 -24.99 -3.89
N GLY A 282 -18.67 -25.12 -4.82
CA GLY A 282 -19.62 -24.06 -5.17
C GLY A 282 -19.17 -23.27 -6.40
N LYS A 283 -20.13 -22.87 -7.23
CA LYS A 283 -19.87 -22.19 -8.51
C LYS A 283 -19.16 -20.86 -8.30
N ASP A 284 -19.64 -20.05 -7.37
CA ASP A 284 -19.10 -18.71 -7.09
C ASP A 284 -17.64 -18.79 -6.61
N ASN A 285 -17.34 -19.70 -5.69
CA ASN A 285 -15.96 -19.93 -5.24
C ASN A 285 -15.04 -20.31 -6.41
N LYS A 286 -15.49 -21.21 -7.30
CA LYS A 286 -14.71 -21.63 -8.46
C LYS A 286 -14.54 -20.50 -9.47
N ALA A 287 -15.57 -19.69 -9.71
CA ALA A 287 -15.52 -18.53 -10.58
C ALA A 287 -14.49 -17.50 -10.10
N ILE A 288 -14.51 -17.17 -8.80
CA ILE A 288 -13.55 -16.23 -8.20
C ILE A 288 -12.11 -16.77 -8.28
N ILE A 289 -11.88 -18.03 -7.93
CA ILE A 289 -10.52 -18.60 -7.99
C ILE A 289 -10.03 -18.69 -9.44
N ALA A 290 -10.90 -19.10 -10.38
CA ALA A 290 -10.60 -19.15 -11.80
C ALA A 290 -10.22 -17.76 -12.34
N SER A 291 -11.05 -16.74 -12.07
CA SER A 291 -10.78 -15.34 -12.45
C SER A 291 -9.40 -14.87 -11.99
N ASN A 292 -9.05 -15.15 -10.73
CA ASN A 292 -7.73 -14.80 -10.19
C ASN A 292 -6.57 -15.56 -10.85
N ILE A 293 -6.72 -16.85 -11.13
CA ILE A 293 -5.73 -17.63 -11.88
C ILE A 293 -5.54 -17.05 -13.28
N MET A 294 -6.64 -16.75 -13.99
CA MET A 294 -6.61 -16.20 -15.33
C MET A 294 -5.92 -14.83 -15.36
N TYR A 295 -6.27 -13.96 -14.41
CA TYR A 295 -5.62 -12.66 -14.25
C TYR A 295 -4.12 -12.80 -14.00
N VAL A 296 -3.71 -13.56 -12.97
CA VAL A 296 -2.28 -13.75 -12.65
C VAL A 296 -1.56 -14.30 -13.87
N VAL A 297 -2.03 -15.38 -14.47
CA VAL A 297 -1.36 -15.99 -15.62
C VAL A 297 -1.29 -15.04 -16.82
N GLY A 298 -2.34 -14.26 -17.08
CA GLY A 298 -2.38 -13.25 -18.13
C GLY A 298 -1.33 -12.15 -17.96
N GLN A 299 -0.99 -11.79 -16.72
CA GLN A 299 0.03 -10.77 -16.43
C GLN A 299 1.47 -11.25 -16.64
N TYR A 300 1.75 -12.57 -16.76
CA TYR A 300 3.10 -13.13 -16.87
C TYR A 300 3.40 -13.83 -18.22
N PRO A 301 3.38 -13.10 -19.35
CA PRO A 301 3.65 -13.69 -20.67
C PRO A 301 5.10 -14.16 -20.85
N ARG A 302 6.07 -13.63 -20.07
CA ARG A 302 7.46 -14.13 -20.07
C ARG A 302 7.53 -15.58 -19.59
N PHE A 303 6.92 -15.86 -18.45
CA PHE A 303 6.85 -17.21 -17.86
C PHE A 303 6.17 -18.21 -18.80
N LEU A 304 5.01 -17.84 -19.36
CA LEU A 304 4.26 -18.72 -20.26
C LEU A 304 5.04 -19.10 -21.52
N ARG A 305 5.77 -18.15 -22.12
CA ARG A 305 6.62 -18.40 -23.29
C ARG A 305 7.74 -19.39 -23.01
N ALA A 306 8.29 -19.39 -21.80
CA ALA A 306 9.34 -20.31 -21.38
C ALA A 306 8.82 -21.71 -20.98
N HIS A 307 7.52 -21.86 -20.73
CA HIS A 307 6.93 -23.08 -20.12
C HIS A 307 5.75 -23.65 -20.91
N TRP A 308 6.02 -24.25 -22.08
CA TRP A 308 4.99 -24.79 -22.97
C TRP A 308 3.96 -25.74 -22.32
N LYS A 309 4.41 -26.69 -21.50
CA LYS A 309 3.50 -27.62 -20.81
C LYS A 309 2.50 -26.86 -19.92
N PHE A 310 2.98 -25.81 -19.28
CA PHE A 310 2.19 -24.98 -18.41
C PHE A 310 1.18 -24.15 -19.19
N LEU A 311 1.64 -23.47 -20.25
CA LEU A 311 0.77 -22.73 -21.17
C LEU A 311 -0.35 -23.62 -21.72
N LYS A 312 -0.02 -24.86 -22.13
CA LYS A 312 -1.03 -25.82 -22.59
C LYS A 312 -2.06 -26.15 -21.51
N THR A 313 -1.64 -26.39 -20.27
CA THR A 313 -2.57 -26.65 -19.16
C THR A 313 -3.47 -25.46 -18.89
N VAL A 314 -2.92 -24.25 -18.86
CA VAL A 314 -3.69 -23.01 -18.68
C VAL A 314 -4.72 -22.87 -19.79
N VAL A 315 -4.30 -22.96 -21.06
CA VAL A 315 -5.21 -22.82 -22.22
C VAL A 315 -6.32 -23.86 -22.20
N ASN A 316 -6.01 -25.11 -21.85
CA ASN A 316 -7.04 -26.14 -21.68
C ASN A 316 -8.02 -25.77 -20.54
N LYS A 317 -7.52 -25.23 -19.44
CA LYS A 317 -8.36 -24.78 -18.32
C LYS A 317 -9.22 -23.56 -18.71
N LEU A 318 -8.70 -22.64 -19.51
CA LEU A 318 -9.48 -21.54 -20.10
C LEU A 318 -10.63 -22.11 -20.95
N PHE A 319 -10.37 -23.11 -21.79
CA PHE A 319 -11.45 -23.76 -22.53
C PHE A 319 -12.49 -24.42 -21.62
N GLU A 320 -12.09 -25.05 -20.51
CA GLU A 320 -13.05 -25.56 -19.52
C GLU A 320 -13.89 -24.42 -18.93
N PHE A 321 -13.28 -23.28 -18.59
CA PHE A 321 -13.99 -22.11 -18.06
C PHE A 321 -14.95 -21.47 -19.07
N MET A 322 -14.62 -21.50 -20.37
CA MET A 322 -15.55 -21.03 -21.42
C MET A 322 -16.84 -21.86 -21.52
N HIS A 323 -16.86 -23.09 -20.98
CA HIS A 323 -18.08 -23.90 -20.92
C HIS A 323 -18.86 -23.71 -19.61
N GLU A 324 -18.33 -22.93 -18.65
CA GLU A 324 -19.03 -22.61 -17.41
C GLU A 324 -20.14 -21.59 -17.66
N THR A 325 -21.31 -21.79 -17.08
CA THR A 325 -22.50 -20.94 -17.32
C THR A 325 -22.55 -19.69 -16.44
N HIS A 326 -21.53 -19.44 -15.62
CA HIS A 326 -21.51 -18.37 -14.63
C HIS A 326 -21.11 -17.04 -15.29
N ASP A 327 -21.84 -15.96 -14.94
CA ASP A 327 -21.68 -14.67 -15.59
C ASP A 327 -20.26 -14.09 -15.43
N GLY A 328 -19.68 -13.65 -16.54
CA GLY A 328 -18.34 -13.04 -16.60
C GLY A 328 -17.15 -14.00 -16.58
N VAL A 329 -17.35 -15.31 -16.38
CA VAL A 329 -16.26 -16.32 -16.44
C VAL A 329 -15.87 -16.66 -17.88
N GLN A 330 -16.82 -16.55 -18.82
CA GLN A 330 -16.60 -16.87 -20.24
C GLN A 330 -15.86 -15.77 -21.01
N ASP A 331 -15.93 -14.53 -20.53
CA ASP A 331 -15.35 -13.33 -21.14
C ASP A 331 -13.92 -13.09 -20.64
#